data_AF-A0ABC9GVI3-F1
#
_entry.id   AF-A0ABC9GVI3-F1
#
_cell.length_a   1.000
_cell.length_b   1.000
_cell.length_c   1.000
_cell.angle_alpha   90.00
_cell.angle_beta   90.00
_cell.angle_gamma   90.00
#
_symmetry.space_group_name_H-M   'P 1'
#
loop_
_entity.id
_entity.type
_entity.pdbx_description
1 polymer ?
#
loop_
_entity_poly.entity_id
_entity_poly.type
_entity_poly.pdbx_seq_one_letter_code
_entity_poly.pdbx_strand_id
1 'polypeptide(L)'
;MKAIVDEPTAEGQDLKSATEAVAAVLPKSKFLQNIGLQAPAPKKSATNAVHARVQELEAEVETERQDSAALRSQIEYQKNQLEALTSKFEGTEAANQKHQEELETLKKQAEETNSLLPRLLSLNKD
;
A
#
# COMPACT_ATOMS: atom_id res chain seq x y z
N MET A 1 27.26 -44.39 -85.73
CA MET A 1 26.95 -44.72 -84.32
C MET A 1 25.84 -43.77 -83.87
N LYS A 2 24.95 -44.28 -83.01
CA LYS A 2 23.58 -43.81 -82.76
C LYS A 2 23.46 -42.32 -82.41
N ALA A 3 22.55 -41.66 -83.12
CA ALA A 3 21.85 -40.47 -82.63
C ALA A 3 21.11 -40.83 -81.34
N ILE A 4 21.29 -40.02 -80.30
CA ILE A 4 20.49 -40.10 -79.09
C ILE A 4 19.46 -38.97 -79.21
N VAL A 5 18.27 -39.39 -79.62
CA VAL A 5 17.04 -38.59 -79.62
C VAL A 5 16.58 -38.44 -78.16
N ASP A 6 16.10 -37.23 -77.89
CA ASP A 6 15.47 -36.66 -76.70
C ASP A 6 14.92 -37.60 -75.61
N GLU A 7 15.16 -37.16 -74.37
CA GLU A 7 14.27 -37.44 -73.25
C GLU A 7 13.31 -36.24 -73.09
N PRO A 8 12.00 -36.41 -73.36
CA PRO A 8 11.02 -35.35 -73.18
C PRO A 8 10.75 -35.21 -71.68
N THR A 9 11.17 -34.09 -71.09
CA THR A 9 10.79 -33.78 -69.71
C THR A 9 9.30 -33.45 -69.69
N ALA A 10 8.59 -34.15 -68.80
CA ALA A 10 7.14 -34.19 -68.70
C ALA A 10 6.47 -32.81 -68.64
N GLU A 11 5.28 -32.77 -69.25
CA GLU A 11 4.29 -31.71 -69.23
C GLU A 11 3.97 -31.21 -67.80
N GLY A 12 3.71 -29.89 -67.69
CA GLY A 12 2.70 -29.39 -66.74
C GLY A 12 3.15 -28.83 -65.39
N GLN A 13 4.33 -28.22 -65.26
CA GLN A 13 4.57 -27.26 -64.17
C GLN A 13 4.51 -25.85 -64.74
N ASP A 14 3.48 -25.09 -64.34
CA ASP A 14 3.43 -23.64 -64.52
C ASP A 14 4.74 -23.07 -63.99
N LEU A 15 5.66 -22.75 -64.91
CA LEU A 15 6.88 -22.03 -64.63
C LEU A 15 6.45 -20.65 -64.18
N LYS A 16 6.23 -20.51 -62.86
CA LYS A 16 5.93 -19.23 -62.23
C LYS A 16 6.90 -18.21 -62.77
N SER A 17 6.36 -17.14 -63.34
CA SER A 17 7.17 -16.05 -63.85
C SER A 17 8.10 -15.56 -62.73
N ALA A 18 9.31 -15.09 -63.06
CA ALA A 18 10.26 -14.59 -62.08
C ALA A 18 9.60 -13.55 -61.13
N THR A 19 8.69 -12.74 -61.66
CA THR A 19 7.89 -11.77 -60.90
C THR A 19 6.99 -12.43 -59.87
N GLU A 20 6.37 -13.56 -60.20
CA GLU A 20 5.49 -14.32 -59.30
C GLU A 20 6.28 -15.03 -58.20
N ALA A 21 7.45 -15.59 -58.56
CA ALA A 21 8.37 -16.17 -57.59
C ALA A 21 8.85 -15.11 -56.58
N VAL A 22 9.19 -13.91 -57.06
CA VAL A 22 9.55 -12.78 -56.18
C VAL A 22 8.36 -12.36 -55.33
N ALA A 23 7.16 -12.22 -55.91
CA ALA A 23 5.95 -11.85 -55.17
C ALA A 23 5.58 -12.86 -54.06
N ALA A 24 5.90 -14.14 -54.23
CA ALA A 24 5.65 -15.17 -53.21
C ALA A 24 6.63 -15.13 -52.03
N VAL A 25 7.86 -14.64 -52.26
CA VAL A 25 8.95 -14.64 -51.27
C VAL A 25 9.11 -13.27 -50.60
N LEU A 26 8.83 -12.18 -51.32
CA LEU A 26 8.97 -10.81 -50.82
C LEU A 26 8.22 -10.56 -49.49
N PRO A 27 6.97 -11.01 -49.29
CA PRO A 27 6.24 -10.82 -48.04
C PRO A 27 6.81 -11.62 -46.86
N LYS A 28 7.56 -12.71 -47.16
CA LYS A 28 8.16 -13.59 -46.15
C LYS A 28 9.59 -13.17 -45.79
N SER A 29 10.17 -12.26 -46.57
CA SER A 29 11.55 -11.81 -46.43
C SER A 29 11.61 -10.43 -45.76
N LYS A 30 12.61 -10.23 -44.91
CA LYS A 30 12.95 -8.90 -44.36
C LYS A 30 13.95 -8.14 -45.24
N PHE A 31 14.29 -8.66 -46.42
CA PHE A 31 15.33 -8.09 -47.27
C PHE A 31 15.10 -6.61 -47.55
N LEU A 32 13.91 -6.22 -48.04
CA LEU A 32 13.59 -4.81 -48.33
C LEU A 32 13.65 -3.91 -47.11
N GLN A 33 13.27 -4.43 -45.94
CA GLN A 33 13.38 -3.71 -44.67
C GLN A 33 14.85 -3.51 -44.28
N ASN A 34 15.70 -4.51 -44.49
CA ASN A 34 17.12 -4.47 -44.14
C ASN A 34 17.92 -3.55 -45.07
N ILE A 35 17.56 -3.47 -46.36
CA ILE A 35 18.22 -2.59 -47.33
C ILE A 35 17.58 -1.18 -47.40
N GLY A 36 16.64 -0.87 -46.50
CA GLY A 36 16.03 0.45 -46.39
C GLY A 36 15.01 0.81 -47.49
N LEU A 37 14.63 -0.15 -48.33
CA LEU A 37 13.60 0.05 -49.38
C LEU A 37 12.17 -0.09 -48.86
N GLN A 38 11.98 -0.62 -47.65
CA GLN A 38 10.69 -0.72 -46.98
C GLN A 38 10.80 -0.25 -45.53
N ALA A 39 9.95 0.70 -45.14
CA ALA A 39 9.90 1.15 -43.75
C ALA A 39 9.38 0.03 -42.84
N PRO A 40 9.96 -0.15 -41.63
CA PRO A 40 9.38 -1.02 -40.62
C PRO A 40 7.92 -0.63 -40.36
N ALA A 41 7.03 -1.62 -40.28
CA ALA A 41 5.68 -1.35 -39.80
C ALA A 41 5.76 -0.70 -38.40
N PRO A 42 4.98 0.37 -38.13
CA PRO A 42 5.03 1.05 -36.84
C PRO A 42 4.66 0.07 -35.74
N LYS A 43 5.57 -0.17 -34.79
CA LYS A 43 5.30 -0.97 -33.59
C LYS A 43 4.38 -0.16 -32.67
N LYS A 44 3.07 -0.18 -32.97
CA LYS A 44 2.03 0.31 -32.06
C LYS A 44 1.91 -0.70 -30.93
N SER A 45 2.35 -0.39 -29.70
CA SER A 45 1.60 -0.73 -28.45
C SER A 45 2.44 -0.80 -27.17
N ALA A 46 3.70 -1.28 -27.21
CA ALA A 46 4.40 -1.62 -25.96
C ALA A 46 4.80 -0.39 -25.12
N THR A 47 5.37 0.64 -25.76
CA THR A 47 5.89 1.81 -25.05
C THR A 47 4.79 2.67 -24.41
N ASN A 48 3.66 2.81 -25.10
CA ASN A 48 2.51 3.57 -24.58
C ASN A 48 1.82 2.84 -23.43
N ALA A 49 1.72 1.51 -23.49
CA ALA A 49 1.17 0.72 -22.40
C ALA A 49 2.05 0.79 -21.14
N VAL A 50 3.38 0.75 -21.31
CA VAL A 50 4.33 0.95 -20.21
C VAL A 50 4.19 2.35 -19.60
N HIS A 51 4.11 3.39 -20.43
CA HIS A 51 3.95 4.76 -19.94
C HIS A 51 2.64 4.96 -19.17
N ALA A 52 1.52 4.41 -19.68
CA ALA A 52 0.24 4.46 -18.98
C ALA A 52 0.30 3.77 -17.61
N ARG A 53 0.96 2.61 -17.54
CA ARG A 53 1.13 1.89 -16.27
C ARG A 53 2.00 2.65 -15.27
N VAL A 54 3.04 3.33 -15.74
CA VAL A 54 3.89 4.18 -14.88
C VAL A 54 3.08 5.33 -14.30
N GLN A 55 2.28 6.03 -15.11
CA GLN A 55 1.42 7.11 -14.61
C GLN A 55 0.38 6.65 -13.59
N GLU A 56 -0.21 5.47 -13.82
CA GLU A 56 -1.15 4.87 -12.86
C GLU A 56 -0.48 4.57 -11.51
N LEU A 57 0.72 3.95 -11.55
CA LEU A 57 1.49 3.65 -10.33
C LEU A 57 1.95 4.93 -9.62
N GLU A 58 2.35 5.97 -10.34
CA GLU A 58 2.71 7.26 -9.75
C GLU A 58 1.52 7.91 -9.04
N ALA A 59 0.32 7.82 -9.62
CA ALA A 59 -0.90 8.31 -8.99
C ALA A 59 -1.24 7.50 -7.72
N GLU A 60 -1.15 6.17 -7.78
CA GLU A 60 -1.43 5.29 -6.64
C GLU A 60 -0.45 5.54 -5.48
N VAL A 61 0.83 5.75 -5.78
CA VAL A 61 1.85 6.08 -4.77
C VAL A 61 1.56 7.43 -4.12
N GLU A 62 1.16 8.44 -4.88
CA GLU A 62 0.84 9.75 -4.29
C GLU A 62 -0.44 9.69 -3.43
N THR A 63 -1.46 8.93 -3.84
CA THR A 63 -2.64 8.72 -2.99
C THR A 63 -2.28 8.00 -1.69
N GLU A 64 -1.48 6.92 -1.76
CA GLU A 64 -1.05 6.19 -0.57
C GLU A 64 -0.19 7.08 0.35
N ARG A 65 0.64 7.96 -0.22
CA ARG A 65 1.46 8.91 0.55
C ARG A 65 0.57 9.92 1.30
N GLN A 66 -0.48 10.41 0.66
CA GLN A 66 -1.45 11.31 1.27
C GLN A 66 -2.25 10.62 2.38
N ASP A 67 -2.71 9.40 2.13
CA ASP A 67 -3.44 8.59 3.11
C ASP A 67 -2.54 8.26 4.32
N SER A 68 -1.29 7.89 4.08
CA SER A 68 -0.30 7.67 5.14
C SER A 68 -0.06 8.93 5.97
N ALA A 69 0.02 10.11 5.34
CA ALA A 69 0.17 11.38 6.06
C ALA A 69 -1.08 11.72 6.90
N ALA A 70 -2.28 11.46 6.38
CA ALA A 70 -3.53 11.64 7.11
C ALA A 70 -3.61 10.70 8.33
N LEU A 71 -3.28 9.42 8.16
CA LEU A 71 -3.23 8.43 9.24
C LEU A 71 -2.23 8.81 10.32
N ARG A 72 -1.02 9.27 9.94
CA ARG A 72 -0.02 9.76 10.90
C ARG A 72 -0.54 10.93 11.73
N SER A 73 -1.22 11.87 11.08
CA SER A 73 -1.84 13.02 11.76
C SER A 73 -2.93 12.58 12.74
N GLN A 74 -3.75 11.59 12.36
CA GLN A 74 -4.78 11.03 13.23
C GLN A 74 -4.18 10.31 14.44
N ILE A 75 -3.11 9.54 14.25
CA ILE A 75 -2.40 8.86 15.34
C ILE A 75 -1.80 9.88 16.31
N GLU A 76 -1.19 10.95 15.81
CA GLU A 76 -0.63 12.00 16.66
C GLU A 76 -1.73 12.70 17.47
N TYR A 77 -2.86 13.01 16.84
CA TYR A 77 -4.02 13.57 17.53
C TYR A 77 -4.54 12.65 18.64
N GLN A 78 -4.68 11.35 18.36
CA GLN A 78 -5.12 10.36 19.35
C GLN A 78 -4.11 10.20 20.49
N LYS A 79 -2.81 10.24 20.19
CA LYS A 79 -1.76 10.19 21.21
C LYS A 79 -1.86 11.38 22.16
N ASN A 80 -2.03 12.59 21.63
CA ASN A 80 -2.18 13.80 22.45
C ASN A 80 -3.45 13.75 23.32
N GLN A 81 -4.55 13.20 22.80
CA GLN A 81 -5.77 12.98 23.58
C GLN A 81 -5.57 11.98 24.73
N LEU A 82 -4.86 10.88 24.47
CA LEU A 82 -4.54 9.89 25.49
C LEU A 82 -3.65 10.49 26.58
N GLU A 83 -2.62 11.25 26.22
CA GLU A 83 -1.74 11.91 27.18
C GLU A 83 -2.51 12.90 28.07
N ALA A 84 -3.41 13.69 27.49
CA ALA A 84 -4.28 14.59 28.25
C ALA A 84 -5.22 13.83 29.20
N LEU A 85 -5.75 12.67 28.78
CA LEU A 85 -6.61 11.85 29.62
C LEU A 85 -5.83 11.20 30.76
N THR A 86 -4.62 10.69 30.49
CA THR A 86 -3.72 10.12 31.51
C THR A 86 -3.39 11.17 32.57
N SER A 87 -3.02 12.39 32.17
CA SER A 87 -2.72 13.47 33.11
C SER A 87 -3.92 13.83 34.00
N LYS A 88 -5.14 13.87 33.43
CA LYS A 88 -6.36 14.08 34.22
C LYS A 88 -6.65 12.94 35.18
N PHE A 89 -6.40 11.71 34.75
CA PHE A 89 -6.59 10.52 35.58
C PHE A 89 -5.63 10.51 36.76
N GLU A 90 -4.34 10.77 36.53
CA GLU A 90 -3.33 10.91 37.58
C GLU A 90 -3.69 12.02 38.58
N GLY A 91 -4.16 13.18 38.10
CA GLY A 91 -4.63 14.26 38.97
C GLY A 91 -5.85 13.87 39.81
N THR A 92 -6.76 13.08 39.25
CA THR A 92 -7.96 12.59 39.95
C THR A 92 -7.60 11.53 40.99
N GLU A 93 -6.70 10.61 40.66
CA GLU A 93 -6.15 9.62 41.60
C GLU A 93 -5.47 10.30 42.79
N ALA A 94 -4.64 11.32 42.56
CA ALA A 94 -3.99 12.08 43.63
C ALA A 94 -5.01 12.80 44.53
N ALA A 95 -6.05 13.41 43.94
CA ALA A 95 -7.12 14.04 44.71
C ALA A 95 -7.89 13.02 45.55
N ASN A 96 -8.20 11.85 44.98
CA ASN A 96 -8.87 10.76 45.70
C ASN A 96 -8.03 10.24 46.87
N GLN A 97 -6.71 10.06 46.69
CA GLN A 97 -5.81 9.66 47.76
C GLN A 97 -5.83 10.67 48.91
N LYS A 98 -5.74 11.97 48.59
CA LYS A 98 -5.82 13.03 49.60
C LYS A 98 -7.15 13.01 50.36
N HIS A 99 -8.27 12.84 49.65
CA HIS A 99 -9.58 12.73 50.28
C HIS A 99 -9.70 11.48 51.17
N GLN A 100 -9.09 10.37 50.79
CA GLN A 100 -9.02 9.17 51.61
C GLN A 100 -8.26 9.41 52.92
N GLU A 101 -7.12 10.10 52.87
CA GLU A 101 -6.33 10.48 54.05
C GLU A 101 -7.09 11.43 54.98
N GLU A 102 -7.79 12.42 54.41
CA GLU A 102 -8.64 13.35 55.16
C GLU A 102 -9.79 12.59 55.86
N LEU A 103 -10.43 11.64 55.18
CA LEU A 103 -11.48 10.81 55.75
C LEU A 103 -10.99 9.93 56.91
N GLU A 104 -9.83 9.27 56.76
CA GLU A 104 -9.23 8.48 57.84
C GLU A 104 -8.89 9.35 59.06
N THR A 105 -8.36 10.55 58.83
CA THR A 105 -8.05 11.50 59.91
C THR A 105 -9.31 11.92 60.66
N LEU A 106 -10.36 12.29 59.93
CA LEU A 106 -11.65 12.67 60.53
C LEU A 106 -12.29 11.51 61.29
N LYS A 107 -12.20 10.30 60.76
CA LYS A 107 -12.70 9.09 61.42
C LYS A 107 -11.99 8.86 62.75
N LYS A 108 -10.65 8.98 62.78
CA LYS A 108 -9.87 8.87 64.01
C LYS A 108 -10.26 9.94 65.05
N GLN A 109 -10.40 11.18 64.62
CA GLN A 109 -10.87 12.27 65.50
C GLN A 109 -12.27 12.01 66.06
N ALA A 110 -13.17 11.45 65.24
CA ALA A 110 -14.51 11.06 65.68
C ALA A 110 -14.46 9.93 66.71
N GLU A 111 -13.63 8.90 66.50
CA GLU A 111 -13.42 7.81 67.46
C GLU A 111 -12.85 8.33 68.80
N GLU A 112 -11.83 9.20 68.74
CA GLU A 112 -11.26 9.86 69.91
C GLU A 112 -12.32 10.66 70.67
N THR A 113 -13.11 11.48 69.96
CA THR A 113 -14.19 12.28 70.55
C THR A 113 -15.28 11.39 71.19
N ASN A 114 -15.69 10.34 70.49
CA ASN A 114 -16.69 9.39 70.98
C ASN A 114 -16.21 8.64 72.24
N SER A 115 -14.89 8.44 72.40
CA SER A 115 -14.31 7.82 73.58
C SER A 115 -14.30 8.71 74.84
N LEU A 116 -14.48 10.02 74.70
CA LEU A 116 -14.42 10.97 75.82
C LEU A 116 -15.59 10.79 76.80
N LEU A 117 -16.82 10.59 76.29
CA LEU A 117 -18.01 10.43 77.13
C LEU A 117 -17.92 9.20 78.06
N PRO A 118 -17.60 7.98 77.56
CA PRO A 118 -17.34 6.83 78.44
C PRO A 118 -16.26 7.11 79.49
N ARG A 119 -15.17 7.78 79.11
CA ARG A 119 -14.05 8.08 80.00
C ARG A 119 -14.44 9.06 81.11
N LEU A 120 -15.22 10.09 80.79
CA LEU A 120 -15.77 11.03 81.77
C LEU A 120 -16.75 10.32 82.73
N LEU A 121 -17.61 9.44 82.21
CA LEU A 121 -18.54 8.66 83.03
C LEU A 121 -17.82 7.67 83.97
N SER A 122 -16.68 7.10 83.56
CA SER A 122 -15.88 6.25 84.45
C SER A 122 -15.20 7.02 85.58
N LEU A 123 -14.78 8.28 85.34
CA LEU A 123 -14.12 9.12 86.35
C LEU A 123 -15.05 9.59 87.48
N ASN A 124 -16.37 9.59 87.26
CA ASN A 124 -17.37 10.01 88.27
C ASN A 124 -17.90 8.83 89.12
N LYS A 125 -17.32 7.63 88.99
CA LYS A 125 -17.75 6.43 89.72
C LYS A 125 -16.86 6.06 90.91
N ASP A 126 -15.79 6.83 91.14
CA ASP A 126 -14.97 6.83 92.36
C ASP A 126 -15.38 8.00 93.28
#